data_AF-A0A2E0X438-F1
#
_entry.id   AF-A0A2E0X438-F1
#
_cell.length_a   1.000
_cell.length_b   1.000
_cell.length_c   1.000
_cell.angle_alpha   90.00
_cell.angle_beta   90.00
_cell.angle_gamma   90.00
#
_symmetry.space_group_name_H-M   'P 1'
#
loop_
_entity.id
_entity.type
_entity.pdbx_description
1 polymer ?
#
loop_
_entity_poly.entity_id
_entity_poly.type
_entity_poly.pdbx_seq_one_letter_code
_entity_poly.pdbx_strand_id
1 'polypeptide(L)'
;MPDRDLTSKILLLVGGIAMIVGAIDPMEGSLLILPGSALFALGTWLSDAAQRVKAFRTVVFGLIAVGVAALFGLSAAGGFSGEATLSPWWGLLILPYPIGWTLGVWGPGAPRWMLWLGMLAGAWFVGLLGFALRADRHVEFGAGIAALGVATIAGCAWSLWRMARSPAAAA
;
A
#
# COMPACT_ATOMS: atom_id res chain seq x y z
N MET A 1 8.90 29.36 -9.25
CA MET A 1 9.98 28.41 -9.62
C MET A 1 9.34 27.15 -10.20
N PRO A 2 9.19 27.05 -11.53
CA PRO A 2 8.53 25.93 -12.21
C PRO A 2 9.13 24.55 -11.90
N ASP A 3 10.40 24.50 -11.48
CA ASP A 3 11.13 23.24 -11.24
C ASP A 3 10.58 22.41 -10.08
N ARG A 4 10.03 23.05 -9.05
CA ARG A 4 9.49 22.35 -7.86
C ARG A 4 8.20 21.60 -8.15
N ASP A 5 7.35 22.16 -9.00
CA ASP A 5 6.08 21.54 -9.40
C ASP A 5 6.32 20.32 -10.30
N LEU A 6 7.22 20.43 -11.28
CA LEU A 6 7.60 19.29 -12.13
C LEU A 6 8.25 18.18 -11.30
N THR A 7 9.16 18.53 -10.39
CA THR A 7 9.82 17.57 -9.49
C THR A 7 8.80 16.86 -8.61
N SER A 8 7.85 17.58 -8.03
CA SER A 8 6.76 17.00 -7.24
C SER A 8 5.96 15.98 -8.07
N LYS A 9 5.54 16.35 -9.29
CA LYS A 9 4.77 15.46 -10.18
C LYS A 9 5.54 14.19 -10.53
N ILE A 10 6.83 14.29 -10.82
CA ILE A 10 7.69 13.13 -11.11
C ILE A 10 7.80 12.23 -9.88
N LEU A 11 8.07 12.79 -8.70
CA LEU A 11 8.15 12.02 -7.45
C LEU A 11 6.84 11.31 -7.11
N LEU A 12 5.71 11.98 -7.34
CA LEU A 12 4.38 11.39 -7.16
C LEU A 12 4.13 10.25 -8.14
N LEU A 13 4.49 10.42 -9.41
CA LEU A 13 4.30 9.40 -10.43
C LEU A 13 5.19 8.18 -10.16
N VAL A 14 6.50 8.40 -10.00
CA VAL A 14 7.48 7.34 -9.77
C VAL A 14 7.19 6.61 -8.46
N GLY A 15 6.89 7.35 -7.39
CA GLY A 15 6.53 6.77 -6.09
C GLY A 15 5.26 5.92 -6.17
N GLY A 16 4.22 6.41 -6.86
CA GLY A 16 2.99 5.65 -7.08
C GLY A 16 3.21 4.38 -7.90
N ILE A 17 3.99 4.46 -8.99
CA ILE A 17 4.33 3.28 -9.82
C ILE A 17 5.10 2.25 -8.98
N ALA A 18 6.11 2.67 -8.23
CA ALA A 18 6.89 1.80 -7.37
C ALA A 18 6.01 1.09 -6.32
N MET A 19 5.03 1.80 -5.73
CA MET A 19 4.08 1.21 -4.79
C MET A 19 3.17 0.15 -5.43
N ILE A 20 2.73 0.36 -6.68
CA ILE A 20 1.89 -0.61 -7.39
C ILE A 20 2.71 -1.82 -7.86
N VAL A 21 3.88 -1.60 -8.46
CA VAL A 21 4.74 -2.68 -8.98
C VAL A 21 5.23 -3.56 -7.83
N GLY A 22 5.64 -2.97 -6.70
CA GLY A 22 6.08 -3.74 -5.55
C GLY A 22 4.95 -4.53 -4.88
N ALA A 23 3.68 -4.27 -5.19
CA ALA A 23 2.57 -5.07 -4.65
C ALA A 23 2.41 -6.42 -5.36
N ILE A 24 3.06 -6.63 -6.51
CA ILE A 24 3.00 -7.89 -7.27
C ILE A 24 3.59 -9.04 -6.44
N ASP A 25 4.73 -8.79 -5.78
CA ASP A 25 5.33 -9.69 -4.79
C ASP A 25 5.53 -8.91 -3.48
N PRO A 26 4.67 -9.08 -2.47
CA PRO A 26 4.75 -8.30 -1.25
C PRO A 26 6.06 -8.45 -0.47
N MET A 27 6.77 -9.58 -0.61
CA MET A 27 8.01 -9.83 0.13
C MET A 27 9.19 -9.13 -0.54
N GLU A 28 9.47 -9.43 -1.81
CA GLU A 28 10.57 -8.77 -2.53
C GLU A 28 10.24 -7.31 -2.87
N GLY A 29 8.99 -7.06 -3.23
CA GLY A 29 8.49 -5.74 -3.59
C GLY A 29 8.37 -4.79 -2.41
N SER A 30 8.51 -5.25 -1.16
CA SER A 30 8.64 -4.36 0.02
C SER A 30 9.85 -3.42 -0.09
N LEU A 31 10.95 -3.90 -0.70
CA LEU A 31 12.15 -3.11 -0.99
C LEU A 31 11.89 -2.02 -2.04
N LEU A 32 10.84 -2.16 -2.84
CA LEU A 32 10.41 -1.16 -3.82
C LEU A 32 9.30 -0.25 -3.26
N ILE A 33 8.35 -0.80 -2.49
CA ILE A 33 7.26 -0.05 -1.85
C ILE A 33 7.78 0.93 -0.80
N LEU A 34 8.80 0.57 -0.03
CA LEU A 34 9.35 1.47 0.98
C LEU A 34 9.93 2.76 0.37
N PRO A 35 10.91 2.73 -0.55
CA PRO A 35 11.39 3.93 -1.22
C PRO A 35 10.29 4.55 -2.11
N GLY A 36 9.43 3.76 -2.73
CA GLY A 36 8.30 4.27 -3.50
C GLY A 36 7.36 5.16 -2.68
N SER A 37 6.97 4.72 -1.48
CA SER A 37 6.15 5.48 -0.56
C SER A 37 6.88 6.70 0.02
N ALA A 38 8.20 6.62 0.22
CA ALA A 38 9.02 7.77 0.60
C ALA A 38 9.02 8.85 -0.50
N LEU A 39 9.24 8.47 -1.76
CA LEU A 39 9.17 9.38 -2.91
C LEU A 39 7.76 9.96 -3.05
N PHE A 40 6.73 9.16 -2.83
CA PHE A 40 5.34 9.60 -2.90
C PHE A 40 4.98 10.60 -1.79
N ALA A 41 5.55 10.43 -0.59
CA ALA A 41 5.42 11.39 0.51
C ALA A 41 6.22 12.67 0.23
N LEU A 42 7.48 12.56 -0.22
CA LEU A 42 8.32 13.71 -0.58
C LEU A 42 7.69 14.55 -1.71
N GLY A 43 7.11 13.89 -2.70
CA GLY A 43 6.34 14.54 -3.77
C GLY A 43 5.20 15.39 -3.21
N THR A 44 4.47 14.92 -2.19
CA THR A 44 3.45 15.75 -1.52
C THR A 44 3.99 16.87 -0.67
N TRP A 45 5.16 16.70 -0.04
CA TRP A 45 5.78 17.78 0.74
C TRP A 45 6.22 18.94 -0.15
N LEU A 46 6.67 18.61 -1.37
CA LEU A 46 7.10 19.56 -2.39
C LEU A 46 5.95 20.21 -3.17
N SER A 47 4.74 19.64 -3.16
CA SER A 47 3.56 20.29 -3.71
C SER A 47 2.88 21.23 -2.70
N ASP A 48 2.01 22.08 -3.24
CA ASP A 48 1.11 22.95 -2.47
C ASP A 48 -0.07 22.17 -1.84
N ALA A 49 0.10 20.87 -1.60
CA ALA A 49 -0.90 20.05 -0.94
C ALA A 49 -1.19 20.54 0.48
N ALA A 50 -2.45 20.40 0.92
CA ALA A 50 -2.87 20.75 2.25
C ALA A 50 -2.05 20.00 3.32
N GLN A 51 -1.76 20.64 4.46
CA GLN A 51 -1.01 20.06 5.58
C GLN A 51 -1.57 18.71 6.04
N ARG A 52 -2.89 18.54 6.00
CA ARG A 52 -3.56 17.27 6.33
C ARG A 52 -3.15 16.12 5.39
N VAL A 53 -2.95 16.41 4.10
CA VAL A 53 -2.49 15.41 3.11
C VAL A 53 -1.03 15.06 3.35
N LYS A 54 -0.18 16.06 3.66
CA LYS A 54 1.23 15.86 4.02
C LYS A 54 1.39 14.97 5.25
N ALA A 55 0.63 15.27 6.31
CA ALA A 55 0.61 14.46 7.53
C ALA A 55 0.15 13.02 7.25
N PHE A 56 -0.96 12.85 6.51
CA PHE A 56 -1.47 11.54 6.14
C PHE A 56 -0.42 10.69 5.41
N ARG A 57 0.26 11.25 4.40
CA ARG A 57 1.28 10.49 3.64
C ARG A 57 2.52 10.16 4.46
N THR A 58 2.88 11.02 5.41
CA THR A 58 4.00 10.77 6.33
C THR A 58 3.66 9.62 7.28
N VAL A 59 2.42 9.58 7.78
CA VAL A 59 1.92 8.46 8.60
C VAL A 59 1.89 7.16 7.79
N VAL A 60 1.41 7.19 6.55
CA VAL A 60 1.43 6.04 5.64
C VAL A 60 2.84 5.51 5.44
N PHE A 61 3.81 6.39 5.14
CA PHE A 61 5.21 6.00 5.03
C PHE A 61 5.73 5.37 6.34
N GLY A 62 5.42 5.96 7.49
CA GLY A 62 5.80 5.41 8.79
C GLY A 62 5.23 4.01 9.04
N LEU A 63 3.96 3.78 8.70
CA LEU A 63 3.33 2.46 8.80
C LEU A 63 4.04 1.41 7.92
N ILE A 64 4.34 1.78 6.67
CA ILE A 64 5.08 0.93 5.74
C ILE A 64 6.48 0.63 6.29
N ALA A 65 7.22 1.66 6.71
CA ALA A 65 8.57 1.51 7.26
C ALA A 65 8.61 0.58 8.49
N VAL A 66 7.68 0.76 9.43
CA VAL A 66 7.56 -0.08 10.62
C VAL A 66 7.22 -1.52 10.24
N GLY A 67 6.24 -1.72 9.36
CA GLY A 67 5.85 -3.07 8.95
C GLY A 67 6.92 -3.80 8.14
N VAL A 68 7.66 -3.09 7.28
CA VAL A 68 8.82 -3.63 6.55
C VAL A 68 9.95 -3.96 7.52
N ALA A 69 10.30 -3.06 8.44
CA ALA A 69 11.32 -3.33 9.45
C ALA A 69 10.96 -4.55 10.32
N ALA A 70 9.68 -4.70 10.70
CA ALA A 70 9.20 -5.87 11.40
C ALA A 70 9.30 -7.15 10.55
N LEU A 71 8.91 -7.09 9.27
CA LEU A 71 9.00 -8.23 8.33
C LEU A 71 10.45 -8.75 8.25
N PHE A 72 11.42 -7.86 8.02
CA PHE A 72 12.83 -8.24 7.91
C PHE A 72 13.42 -8.64 9.27
N GLY A 73 13.08 -7.92 10.35
CA GLY A 73 13.57 -8.20 11.70
C GLY A 73 13.12 -9.57 12.20
N LEU A 74 11.84 -9.92 11.99
CA LEU A 74 11.29 -11.22 12.35
C LEU A 74 11.85 -12.34 11.49
N SER A 75 12.10 -12.08 10.20
CA SER A 75 12.77 -13.03 9.30
C SER A 75 14.20 -13.33 9.76
N ALA A 76 14.95 -12.29 10.17
CA ALA A 76 16.31 -12.44 10.70
C ALA A 76 16.35 -13.13 12.07
N ALA A 77 15.30 -12.99 12.88
CA ALA A 77 15.20 -13.57 14.22
C ALA A 77 14.75 -15.05 14.24
N GLY A 78 14.54 -15.68 13.07
CA GLY A 78 14.19 -17.11 12.96
C GLY A 78 12.88 -17.40 12.24
N GLY A 79 12.13 -16.38 11.81
CA GLY A 79 10.95 -16.52 10.96
C GLY A 79 9.72 -17.13 11.63
N PHE A 80 8.73 -17.50 10.80
CA PHE A 80 7.42 -18.08 11.20
C PHE A 80 7.26 -19.55 10.76
N SER A 81 8.35 -20.32 10.67
CA SER A 81 8.29 -21.75 10.33
C SER A 81 7.83 -22.61 11.54
N GLY A 82 7.44 -23.87 11.33
CA GLY A 82 6.92 -24.77 12.38
C GLY A 82 7.86 -25.04 13.57
N GLU A 83 9.14 -24.66 13.47
CA GLU A 83 10.13 -24.66 14.57
C GLU A 83 10.42 -23.26 15.15
N ALA A 84 9.60 -22.26 14.80
CA ALA A 84 9.80 -20.88 15.22
C ALA A 84 9.72 -20.75 16.74
N THR A 85 10.78 -20.18 17.32
CA THR A 85 10.85 -19.80 18.74
C THR A 85 9.95 -18.60 19.07
N LEU A 86 9.39 -17.91 18.07
CA LEU A 86 8.60 -16.70 18.22
C LEU A 86 7.09 -16.97 18.14
N SER A 87 6.34 -16.36 19.05
CA SER A 87 4.88 -16.44 19.09
C SER A 87 4.24 -15.86 17.82
N PRO A 88 3.15 -16.48 17.29
CA PRO A 88 2.41 -15.96 16.12
C PRO A 88 1.93 -14.50 16.27
N TRP A 89 1.75 -14.03 17.51
CA TRP A 89 1.38 -12.64 17.81
C TRP A 89 2.40 -11.60 17.31
N TRP A 90 3.67 -11.99 17.16
CA TRP A 90 4.68 -11.12 16.53
C TRP A 90 4.37 -10.83 15.07
N GLY A 91 3.60 -11.70 14.39
CA GLY A 91 3.09 -11.44 13.03
C GLY A 91 2.18 -10.22 12.94
N LEU A 92 1.57 -9.80 14.05
CA LEU A 92 0.76 -8.58 14.11
C LEU A 92 1.58 -7.32 13.80
N LEU A 93 2.88 -7.33 14.08
CA LEU A 93 3.78 -6.21 13.76
C LEU A 93 4.02 -6.03 12.26
N ILE A 94 3.66 -7.03 11.44
CA ILE A 94 3.75 -6.92 9.98
C ILE A 94 2.51 -6.18 9.42
N LEU A 95 1.36 -6.21 10.10
CA LEU A 95 0.11 -5.56 9.64
C LEU A 95 0.22 -4.07 9.26
N PRO A 96 1.04 -3.24 9.94
CA PRO A 96 1.26 -1.87 9.51
C PRO A 96 1.67 -1.74 8.04
N TYR A 97 2.41 -2.70 7.48
CA TYR A 97 2.85 -2.69 6.08
C TYR A 97 1.68 -2.74 5.07
N PRO A 98 0.84 -3.79 5.04
CA PRO A 98 -0.28 -3.85 4.11
C PRO A 98 -1.32 -2.77 4.42
N ILE A 99 -1.56 -2.41 5.68
CA ILE A 99 -2.46 -1.30 6.03
C ILE A 99 -1.93 0.01 5.43
N GLY A 100 -0.65 0.30 5.63
CA GLY A 100 0.01 1.48 5.06
C GLY A 100 -0.08 1.50 3.53
N TRP A 101 0.19 0.37 2.88
CA TRP A 101 0.07 0.26 1.42
C TRP A 101 -1.35 0.54 0.94
N THR A 102 -2.37 -0.11 1.51
CA THR A 102 -3.76 0.14 1.11
C THR A 102 -4.11 1.61 1.29
N LEU A 103 -3.87 2.21 2.46
CA LEU A 103 -4.11 3.63 2.71
C LEU A 103 -3.35 4.56 1.75
N GLY A 104 -2.14 4.16 1.33
CA GLY A 104 -1.38 4.89 0.31
C GLY A 104 -2.03 4.87 -1.07
N VAL A 105 -2.61 3.74 -1.48
CA VAL A 105 -3.24 3.52 -2.79
C VAL A 105 -4.52 4.34 -2.98
N TRP A 106 -5.43 4.31 -2.01
CA TRP A 106 -6.73 5.00 -2.11
C TRP A 106 -6.87 6.26 -1.23
N GLY A 107 -5.76 6.71 -0.65
CA GLY A 107 -5.69 7.89 0.20
C GLY A 107 -6.07 9.20 -0.50
N PRO A 108 -6.25 10.29 0.28
CA PRO A 108 -6.61 11.59 -0.25
C PRO A 108 -5.55 12.12 -1.25
N GLY A 109 -6.03 12.60 -2.40
CA GLY A 109 -5.16 13.10 -3.47
C GLY A 109 -4.50 12.01 -4.31
N ALA A 110 -4.96 10.75 -4.23
CA ALA A 110 -4.54 9.71 -5.15
C ALA A 110 -5.10 9.97 -6.57
N PRO A 111 -4.28 9.83 -7.63
CA PRO A 111 -4.74 10.01 -9.00
C PRO A 111 -5.64 8.84 -9.44
N ARG A 112 -6.57 9.10 -10.36
CA ARG A 112 -7.57 8.10 -10.80
C ARG A 112 -6.93 6.81 -11.34
N TRP A 113 -5.82 6.90 -12.07
CA TRP A 113 -5.11 5.73 -12.60
C TRP A 113 -4.64 4.80 -11.47
N MET A 114 -4.18 5.37 -10.35
CA MET A 114 -3.68 4.63 -9.21
C MET A 114 -4.81 3.90 -8.48
N LEU A 115 -6.02 4.48 -8.44
CA LEU A 115 -7.21 3.82 -7.92
C LEU A 115 -7.61 2.60 -8.78
N TRP A 116 -7.60 2.75 -10.11
CA TRP A 116 -7.88 1.63 -11.02
C TRP A 116 -6.87 0.51 -10.88
N LEU A 117 -5.57 0.84 -10.83
CA LEU A 117 -4.53 -0.16 -10.59
C LEU A 117 -4.64 -0.80 -9.20
N GLY A 118 -5.04 -0.03 -8.18
CA GLY A 118 -5.34 -0.54 -6.85
C GLY A 118 -6.47 -1.55 -6.83
N MET A 119 -7.55 -1.31 -7.58
CA MET A 119 -8.64 -2.28 -7.75
C MET A 119 -8.17 -3.55 -8.45
N LEU A 120 -7.33 -3.44 -9.48
CA LEU A 120 -6.75 -4.60 -10.16
C LEU A 120 -5.86 -5.42 -9.22
N ALA A 121 -4.98 -4.77 -8.45
CA ALA A 121 -4.15 -5.42 -7.44
C ALA A 121 -4.99 -6.09 -6.35
N GLY A 122 -6.06 -5.41 -5.88
CA GLY A 122 -6.98 -5.99 -4.91
C GLY A 122 -7.72 -7.22 -5.45
N ALA A 123 -8.17 -7.18 -6.72
CA ALA A 123 -8.79 -8.31 -7.39
C ALA A 123 -7.81 -9.48 -7.58
N TRP A 124 -6.54 -9.18 -7.90
CA TRP A 124 -5.47 -10.16 -7.97
C TRP A 124 -5.29 -10.91 -6.64
N PHE A 125 -5.25 -10.19 -5.51
CA PHE A 125 -5.14 -10.78 -4.18
C PHE A 125 -6.33 -11.69 -3.82
N VAL A 126 -7.55 -11.29 -4.17
CA VAL A 126 -8.75 -12.13 -3.99
C VAL A 126 -8.70 -13.37 -4.89
N GLY A 127 -8.25 -13.21 -6.14
CA GLY A 127 -8.09 -14.30 -7.09
C GLY A 127 -7.08 -15.36 -6.61
N LEU A 128 -5.96 -14.93 -6.01
CA LEU A 128 -4.96 -15.83 -5.42
C LEU A 128 -5.56 -16.71 -4.33
N LEU A 129 -6.43 -16.17 -3.46
CA LEU A 129 -7.14 -17.00 -2.47
C LEU A 129 -8.07 -18.00 -3.16
N GLY A 130 -8.84 -17.58 -4.17
CA GLY A 130 -9.71 -18.48 -4.92
C GLY A 130 -8.95 -19.65 -5.57
N PHE A 131 -7.74 -19.38 -6.07
CA PHE A 131 -6.85 -20.41 -6.60
C PHE A 131 -6.27 -21.31 -5.48
N ALA A 132 -5.83 -20.73 -4.37
CA ALA A 132 -5.28 -21.49 -3.23
C ALA A 132 -6.30 -22.43 -2.59
N LEU A 133 -7.56 -21.98 -2.46
CA LEU A 133 -8.70 -22.80 -2.01
C LEU A 133 -8.96 -24.00 -2.92
N ARG A 134 -8.76 -23.82 -4.23
CA ARG A 134 -8.90 -24.93 -5.20
C ARG A 134 -7.75 -25.93 -5.13
N ALA A 135 -6.61 -25.54 -4.54
CA ALA A 135 -5.38 -26.31 -4.50
C ALA A 135 -5.10 -26.96 -3.12
N ASP A 136 -6.04 -26.93 -2.17
CA ASP A 136 -5.92 -27.44 -0.78
C ASP A 136 -4.65 -26.97 -0.04
N ARG A 137 -4.18 -25.76 -0.35
CA ARG A 137 -3.02 -25.16 0.33
C ARG A 137 -3.45 -24.34 1.55
N HIS A 138 -2.53 -24.15 2.51
CA HIS A 138 -2.75 -23.40 3.76
C HIS A 138 -3.55 -22.10 3.55
N VAL A 139 -4.83 -22.15 3.91
CA VAL A 139 -5.86 -21.15 3.58
C VAL A 139 -5.78 -19.91 4.48
N GLU A 140 -5.20 -20.05 5.68
CA GLU A 140 -5.20 -19.02 6.72
C GLU A 140 -4.48 -17.74 6.30
N PHE A 141 -3.30 -17.87 5.67
CA PHE A 141 -2.55 -16.72 5.13
C PHE A 141 -3.27 -16.08 3.92
N GLY A 142 -3.96 -16.90 3.12
CA GLY A 142 -4.72 -16.43 1.96
C GLY A 142 -5.95 -15.60 2.37
N ALA A 143 -6.61 -15.92 3.49
CA ALA A 143 -7.76 -15.19 3.99
C ALA A 143 -7.42 -13.74 4.35
N GLY A 144 -6.27 -13.52 5.00
CA GLY A 144 -5.78 -12.17 5.33
C GLY A 144 -5.46 -11.33 4.09
N ILE A 145 -4.79 -11.93 3.09
CA ILE A 145 -4.46 -11.27 1.81
C ILE A 145 -5.73 -10.91 1.03
N ALA A 146 -6.71 -11.81 0.98
CA ALA A 146 -7.98 -11.51 0.31
C ALA A 146 -8.79 -10.42 1.03
N ALA A 147 -8.81 -10.42 2.36
CA ALA A 147 -9.46 -9.35 3.13
C ALA A 147 -8.85 -7.98 2.84
N LEU A 148 -7.52 -7.90 2.75
CA LEU A 148 -6.80 -6.70 2.30
C LEU A 148 -7.15 -6.32 0.85
N GLY A 149 -7.27 -7.31 -0.04
CA GLY A 149 -7.70 -7.12 -1.42
C GLY A 149 -9.11 -6.50 -1.51
N VAL A 150 -10.08 -7.05 -0.77
CA VAL A 150 -11.45 -6.52 -0.69
C VAL A 150 -11.46 -5.10 -0.11
N ALA A 151 -10.72 -4.86 0.96
CA ALA A 151 -10.62 -3.53 1.57
C ALA A 151 -10.03 -2.50 0.58
N THR A 152 -9.02 -2.89 -0.21
CA THR A 152 -8.42 -2.04 -1.24
C THR A 152 -9.42 -1.71 -2.35
N ILE A 153 -10.16 -2.71 -2.84
CA ILE A 153 -11.19 -2.51 -3.87
C ILE A 153 -12.28 -1.55 -3.35
N ALA A 154 -12.82 -1.82 -2.16
CA ALA A 154 -13.85 -1.01 -1.54
C ALA A 154 -13.38 0.44 -1.33
N GLY A 155 -12.15 0.62 -0.85
CA GLY A 155 -11.53 1.92 -0.66
C GLY A 155 -11.33 2.71 -1.95
N CYS A 156 -10.83 2.04 -3.01
CA CYS A 156 -10.68 2.66 -4.32
C CYS A 156 -12.05 3.07 -4.91
N ALA A 157 -13.05 2.19 -4.82
CA ALA A 157 -14.41 2.46 -5.30
C ALA A 157 -15.05 3.64 -4.54
N TRP A 158 -14.88 3.70 -3.22
CA TRP A 158 -15.36 4.82 -2.41
C TRP A 158 -14.69 6.15 -2.79
N SER A 159 -13.37 6.12 -3.00
CA SER A 159 -12.61 7.31 -3.41
C SER A 159 -13.07 7.82 -4.79
N LEU A 160 -13.24 6.93 -5.77
CA LEU A 160 -13.79 7.27 -7.09
C LEU A 160 -15.21 7.83 -7.01
N TRP A 161 -16.08 7.20 -6.20
CA TRP A 161 -17.46 7.65 -6.00
C TRP A 161 -17.52 9.04 -5.34
N ARG A 162 -16.65 9.30 -4.37
CA ARG A 162 -16.54 10.62 -3.74
C ARG A 162 -16.10 11.69 -4.74
N MET A 163 -15.15 11.37 -5.62
CA MET A 163 -14.75 12.29 -6.71
C MET A 163 -15.89 12.56 -7.69
N ALA A 164 -16.69 11.55 -8.03
CA ALA A 164 -17.85 11.70 -8.91
C ALA A 164 -18.96 12.56 -8.29
N ARG A 165 -19.15 12.50 -6.96
CA ARG A 165 -20.16 13.30 -6.23
C ARG A 165 -19.71 14.70 -5.85
N SER A 166 -18.44 15.03 -5.97
CA SER A 166 -17.91 16.37 -5.68
C SER A 166 -17.27 17.00 -6.92
N PRO A 167 -18.05 17.33 -7.98
CA PRO A 167 -17.53 18.03 -9.16
C PRO A 167 -17.07 19.48 -8.86
N ALA A 168 -17.43 20.03 -7.69
CA ALA A 168 -17.08 21.40 -7.29
C ALA A 168 -15.61 21.63 -6.87
N ALA A 169 -14.78 20.58 -6.80
CA ALA A 169 -13.35 20.70 -6.45
C ALA A 169 -12.41 20.65 -7.67
N ALA A 170 -12.96 20.74 -8.88
CA ALA A 170 -12.23 20.68 -10.16
C ALA A 170 -12.15 22.03 -10.91
N ALA A 171 -12.49 23.14 -10.24
CA ALA A 171 -12.30 24.50 -10.76
C ALA A 171 -11.25 25.24 -9.92
#